data_AF-A0A524LEW6-F1
#
_entry.id   AF-A0A524LEW6-F1
#
_cell.length_a   1.000
_cell.length_b   1.000
_cell.length_c   1.000
_cell.angle_alpha   90.00
_cell.angle_beta   90.00
_cell.angle_gamma   90.00
#
_symmetry.space_group_name_H-M   'P 1'
#
loop_
_entity.id
_entity.type
_entity.pdbx_description
1 polymer ?
#
loop_
_entity_poly.entity_id
_entity_poly.type
_entity_poly.pdbx_seq_one_letter_code
_entity_poly.pdbx_strand_id
1 'polypeptide(L)'
;RLIATDENNVIVRLEDTGRKLAALIGIHLELGQVLSDESKQRFADALAEALIESIQGKSTLKTTVLLMMTAPLEFNETVEEITFSGGVAEFIYEIEGSNFNDLGLILAHSISVRALAANLPIGKPDQRIRATVIGAGNFSLQVSGSTTFLSSGLDYPIRNLPVVVPHTPKRKASAEIIEKAIVDALKRFDLQEGKDKMILSFIDAVRPSYENLMEFSKGVVAALPNTVANNRPIMMCFDTDIGNSVGNIMRRETCITNEILSIDEISLKEGDFIDIGAPIIEDVVVPVVVKTLVFDSE
;
A
#
# COMPACT_ATOMS: atom_id res chain seq x y z
N ARG A 1 -20.17 2.61 -5.36
CA ARG A 1 -21.38 3.02 -4.60
C ARG A 1 -22.19 1.77 -4.31
N LEU A 2 -22.53 1.48 -3.04
CA LEU A 2 -23.24 0.26 -2.67
C LEU A 2 -24.74 0.30 -3.06
N ILE A 3 -25.33 1.49 -3.02
CA ILE A 3 -26.71 1.79 -3.40
C ILE A 3 -26.70 3.10 -4.19
N ALA A 4 -27.52 3.22 -5.23
CA ALA A 4 -27.83 4.48 -5.89
C ALA A 4 -29.31 4.56 -6.23
N THR A 5 -29.87 5.77 -6.14
CA THR A 5 -31.27 6.06 -6.42
C THR A 5 -31.43 7.05 -7.58
N ASP A 6 -32.58 7.03 -8.23
CA ASP A 6 -33.00 8.12 -9.12
C ASP A 6 -33.59 9.31 -8.32
N GLU A 7 -34.10 10.32 -9.03
CA GLU A 7 -34.72 11.52 -8.44
C GLU A 7 -35.98 11.21 -7.61
N ASN A 8 -36.61 10.05 -7.83
CA ASN A 8 -37.80 9.59 -7.10
C ASN A 8 -37.45 8.63 -5.95
N ASN A 9 -36.17 8.53 -5.58
CA ASN A 9 -35.64 7.61 -4.59
C ASN A 9 -35.78 6.12 -4.96
N VAL A 10 -36.00 5.79 -6.23
CA VAL A 10 -36.08 4.41 -6.70
C VAL A 10 -34.67 3.84 -6.83
N ILE A 11 -34.41 2.67 -6.23
CA ILE A 11 -33.11 2.01 -6.27
C ILE A 11 -32.82 1.53 -7.70
N VAL A 12 -31.89 2.20 -8.37
CA VAL A 12 -31.45 1.86 -9.73
C VAL A 12 -30.18 1.02 -9.73
N ARG A 13 -29.41 1.03 -8.64
CA ARG A 13 -28.21 0.21 -8.46
C ARG A 13 -28.12 -0.30 -7.03
N LEU A 14 -27.80 -1.57 -6.88
CA LEU A 14 -27.68 -2.25 -5.60
C LEU A 14 -26.64 -3.37 -5.71
N GLU A 15 -25.47 -3.16 -5.09
CA GLU A 15 -24.36 -4.12 -5.06
C GLU A 15 -24.61 -5.23 -4.03
N ASP A 16 -23.99 -6.40 -4.21
CA ASP A 16 -24.13 -7.54 -3.30
C ASP A 16 -23.73 -7.21 -1.86
N THR A 17 -22.64 -6.46 -1.67
CA THR A 17 -22.22 -6.00 -0.34
C THR A 17 -23.28 -5.09 0.29
N GLY A 18 -23.94 -4.25 -0.51
CA GLY A 18 -25.05 -3.41 -0.05
C GLY A 18 -26.25 -4.24 0.41
N ARG A 19 -26.61 -5.29 -0.33
CA ARG A 19 -27.67 -6.23 0.06
C ARG A 19 -27.35 -6.96 1.35
N LYS A 20 -26.14 -7.48 1.49
CA LYS A 20 -25.68 -8.19 2.70
C LYS A 20 -25.69 -7.28 3.92
N LEU A 21 -25.21 -6.05 3.77
CA LEU A 21 -25.23 -5.06 4.86
C LEU A 21 -26.67 -4.74 5.27
N ALA A 22 -27.56 -4.48 4.29
CA ALA A 22 -28.96 -4.20 4.56
C ALA A 22 -29.64 -5.35 5.32
N ALA A 23 -29.40 -6.60 4.91
CA ALA A 23 -29.92 -7.78 5.60
C ALA A 23 -29.42 -7.87 7.05
N LEU A 24 -28.14 -7.57 7.31
CA LEU A 24 -27.59 -7.57 8.68
C LEU A 24 -28.26 -6.54 9.60
N ILE A 25 -28.66 -5.40 9.05
CA ILE A 25 -29.33 -4.33 9.80
C ILE A 25 -30.86 -4.42 9.74
N GLY A 26 -31.40 -5.51 9.20
CA GLY A 26 -32.84 -5.78 9.14
C GLY A 26 -33.61 -4.90 8.15
N ILE A 27 -32.97 -4.47 7.07
CA ILE A 27 -33.58 -3.70 5.97
C ILE A 27 -33.63 -4.60 4.74
N HIS A 28 -34.80 -4.68 4.12
CA HIS A 28 -34.97 -5.35 2.84
C HIS A 28 -34.82 -4.35 1.70
N LEU A 29 -33.87 -4.59 0.80
CA LEU A 29 -33.59 -3.74 -0.36
C LEU A 29 -33.67 -4.53 -1.66
N GLU A 30 -34.49 -4.05 -2.58
CA GLU A 30 -34.62 -4.59 -3.93
C GLU A 30 -34.43 -3.51 -5.00
N LEU A 31 -33.96 -3.92 -6.18
CA LEU A 31 -33.88 -3.03 -7.34
C LEU A 31 -35.30 -2.63 -7.76
N GLY A 32 -35.51 -1.37 -8.09
CA GLY A 32 -36.82 -0.82 -8.44
C GLY A 32 -37.70 -0.45 -7.23
N GLN A 33 -37.25 -0.70 -6.00
CA GLN A 33 -37.95 -0.28 -4.78
C GLN A 33 -37.67 1.19 -4.47
N VAL A 34 -38.65 1.91 -3.92
CA VAL A 34 -38.43 3.23 -3.33
C VAL A 34 -37.69 3.09 -1.99
N LEU A 35 -36.52 3.72 -1.89
CA LEU A 35 -35.72 3.75 -0.67
C LEU A 35 -36.24 4.85 0.27
N SER A 36 -36.86 4.45 1.39
CA SER A 36 -37.36 5.39 2.38
C SER A 36 -36.23 6.15 3.08
N ASP A 37 -36.49 7.38 3.52
CA ASP A 37 -35.49 8.18 4.23
C ASP A 37 -35.03 7.53 5.55
N GLU A 38 -35.93 6.82 6.24
CA GLU A 38 -35.56 6.00 7.40
C GLU A 38 -34.55 4.90 7.03
N SER A 39 -34.77 4.21 5.90
CA SER A 39 -33.85 3.17 5.43
C SER A 39 -32.50 3.77 5.02
N LYS A 40 -32.49 4.95 4.38
CA LYS A 40 -31.27 5.68 4.05
C LYS A 40 -30.47 6.01 5.32
N GLN A 41 -31.14 6.55 6.33
CA GLN A 41 -30.52 6.94 7.60
C GLN A 41 -29.92 5.73 8.30
N ARG A 42 -30.68 4.64 8.46
CA ARG A 42 -30.18 3.40 9.10
C ARG A 42 -29.01 2.78 8.34
N PHE A 43 -29.04 2.81 7.01
CA PHE A 43 -27.94 2.29 6.19
C PHE A 43 -26.67 3.14 6.31
N ALA A 44 -26.82 4.46 6.27
CA ALA A 44 -25.71 5.41 6.49
C ALA A 44 -25.11 5.27 7.89
N ASP A 45 -25.96 5.10 8.91
CA ASP A 45 -25.54 4.88 10.29
C ASP A 45 -24.74 3.59 10.47
N ALA A 46 -25.14 2.51 9.81
CA ALA A 46 -24.41 1.25 9.85
C ALA A 46 -23.04 1.33 9.17
N LEU A 47 -22.94 2.06 8.06
CA LEU A 47 -21.66 2.33 7.39
C LEU A 47 -20.74 3.19 8.26
N ALA A 48 -21.29 4.25 8.86
CA ALA A 48 -20.53 5.14 9.73
C ALA A 48 -20.05 4.41 11.00
N GLU A 49 -20.88 3.59 11.61
CA GLU A 49 -20.51 2.79 12.78
C GLU A 49 -19.38 1.80 12.46
N ALA A 50 -19.46 1.11 11.33
CA ALA A 50 -18.41 0.21 10.89
C ALA A 50 -17.08 0.94 10.61
N LEU A 51 -17.14 2.13 10.02
CA LEU A 51 -15.96 2.96 9.79
C LEU A 51 -15.29 3.39 11.11
N ILE A 52 -16.07 3.91 12.06
CA ILE A 52 -15.55 4.36 13.36
C ILE A 52 -14.97 3.18 14.16
N GLU A 53 -15.62 2.02 14.11
CA GLU A 53 -15.09 0.82 14.74
C GLU A 53 -13.72 0.42 14.13
N SER A 54 -13.62 0.43 12.79
CA SER A 54 -12.38 0.09 12.09
C SER A 54 -11.24 1.07 12.37
N ILE A 55 -11.52 2.38 12.45
CA ILE A 55 -10.53 3.41 12.79
C ILE A 55 -9.96 3.19 14.19
N GLN A 56 -10.76 2.66 15.11
CA GLN A 56 -10.34 2.31 16.47
C GLN A 56 -9.64 0.94 16.57
N GLY A 57 -9.31 0.30 15.43
CA GLY A 57 -8.66 -1.03 15.41
C GLY A 57 -9.57 -2.18 15.85
N LYS A 58 -10.89 -1.98 15.87
CA LYS A 58 -11.88 -2.99 16.30
C LYS A 58 -12.59 -3.60 15.08
N SER A 59 -13.12 -4.81 15.26
CA SER A 59 -13.87 -5.55 14.24
C SER A 59 -14.92 -6.47 14.88
N THR A 60 -15.57 -6.00 15.94
CA THR A 60 -16.54 -6.79 16.71
C THR A 60 -17.92 -6.84 16.05
N LEU A 61 -18.31 -5.81 15.29
CA LEU A 61 -19.59 -5.81 14.61
C LEU A 61 -19.53 -6.67 13.34
N LYS A 62 -20.60 -7.44 13.11
CA LYS A 62 -20.76 -8.23 11.87
C LYS A 62 -20.75 -7.36 10.61
N THR A 63 -21.26 -6.13 10.71
CA THR A 63 -21.25 -5.14 9.64
C THR A 63 -19.84 -4.70 9.29
N THR A 64 -18.99 -4.47 10.29
CA THR A 64 -17.57 -4.13 10.12
C THR A 64 -16.82 -5.27 9.46
N VAL A 65 -16.93 -6.49 10.01
CA VAL A 65 -16.26 -7.68 9.45
C VAL A 65 -16.68 -7.92 7.99
N LEU A 66 -17.94 -7.68 7.63
CA LEU A 66 -18.43 -7.80 6.25
C LEU A 66 -17.77 -6.77 5.30
N LEU A 67 -17.48 -5.57 5.79
CA LEU A 67 -16.98 -4.46 4.98
C LEU A 67 -15.45 -4.42 4.89
N MET A 68 -14.76 -5.07 5.82
CA MET A 68 -13.30 -5.14 5.84
C MET A 68 -12.76 -6.06 4.74
N MET A 69 -11.71 -5.59 4.06
CA MET A 69 -10.98 -6.37 3.06
C MET A 69 -9.71 -7.02 3.63
N THR A 70 -9.21 -6.50 4.75
CA THR A 70 -7.97 -6.92 5.41
C THR A 70 -8.22 -7.18 6.90
N ALA A 71 -7.21 -7.69 7.61
CA ALA A 71 -7.23 -7.76 9.06
C ALA A 71 -7.36 -6.34 9.69
N PRO A 72 -7.81 -6.24 10.96
CA PRO A 72 -7.88 -4.97 11.68
C PRO A 72 -6.56 -4.23 11.69
N LEU A 73 -6.63 -2.90 11.69
CA LEU A 73 -5.46 -2.05 11.82
C LEU A 73 -4.84 -2.25 13.21
N GLU A 74 -3.57 -2.66 13.23
CA GLU A 74 -2.78 -2.78 14.45
C GLU A 74 -1.79 -1.62 14.50
N PHE A 75 -1.99 -0.68 15.42
CA PHE A 75 -1.05 0.39 15.72
C PHE A 75 -0.98 0.60 17.24
N ASN A 76 0.25 0.74 17.75
CA ASN A 76 0.51 0.88 19.19
C ASN A 76 0.72 2.34 19.62
N GLU A 77 0.67 3.27 18.66
CA GLU A 77 0.91 4.70 18.88
C GLU A 77 -0.40 5.48 18.96
N THR A 78 -0.36 6.65 19.57
CA THR A 78 -1.51 7.55 19.62
C THR A 78 -1.66 8.23 18.25
N VAL A 79 -2.83 8.08 17.63
CA VAL A 79 -3.15 8.82 16.40
C VAL A 79 -3.33 10.30 16.75
N GLU A 80 -2.47 11.16 16.21
CA GLU A 80 -2.50 12.60 16.47
C GLU A 80 -3.58 13.31 15.65
N GLU A 81 -3.87 12.82 14.45
CA GLU A 81 -4.84 13.42 13.53
C GLU A 81 -5.45 12.38 12.58
N ILE A 82 -6.73 12.55 12.25
CA ILE A 82 -7.48 11.76 11.26
C ILE A 82 -8.10 12.73 10.27
N THR A 83 -7.88 12.50 8.98
CA THR A 83 -8.49 13.28 7.91
C THR A 83 -9.37 12.39 7.02
N PHE A 84 -10.42 12.97 6.44
CA PHE A 84 -11.29 12.32 5.48
C PHE A 84 -10.99 12.85 4.08
N SER A 85 -11.04 11.99 3.06
CA SER A 85 -10.92 12.38 1.66
C SER A 85 -12.04 11.77 0.80
N GLY A 86 -12.17 12.24 -0.44
CA GLY A 86 -13.22 11.80 -1.37
C GLY A 86 -14.51 12.62 -1.27
N GLY A 87 -15.54 12.22 -2.02
CA GLY A 87 -16.78 13.01 -2.16
C GLY A 87 -17.60 13.19 -0.88
N VAL A 88 -17.59 12.20 0.03
CA VAL A 88 -18.28 12.31 1.34
C VAL A 88 -17.57 13.32 2.25
N ALA A 89 -16.25 13.43 2.14
CA ALA A 89 -15.47 14.35 2.97
C ALA A 89 -15.80 15.83 2.68
N GLU A 90 -16.19 16.18 1.45
CA GLU A 90 -16.61 17.55 1.12
C GLU A 90 -17.85 18.00 1.92
N PHE A 91 -18.74 17.07 2.27
CA PHE A 91 -19.87 17.32 3.17
C PHE A 91 -19.45 17.36 4.63
N ILE A 92 -18.50 16.51 5.06
CA ILE A 92 -17.95 16.52 6.42
C ILE A 92 -17.32 17.89 6.75
N TYR A 93 -16.65 18.50 5.77
CA TYR A 93 -16.00 19.81 5.92
C TYR A 93 -16.88 21.00 5.54
N GLU A 94 -18.17 20.79 5.31
CA GLU A 94 -19.18 21.82 4.99
C GLU A 94 -18.86 22.68 3.75
N ILE A 95 -18.24 22.07 2.73
CA ILE A 95 -17.82 22.77 1.51
C ILE A 95 -18.85 22.57 0.39
N GLU A 96 -19.43 21.38 0.30
CA GLU A 96 -20.44 21.06 -0.69
C GLU A 96 -21.85 21.17 -0.10
N GLY A 97 -22.68 22.02 -0.68
CA GLY A 97 -24.09 22.21 -0.29
C GLY A 97 -25.08 21.48 -1.20
N SER A 98 -24.62 20.90 -2.31
CA SER A 98 -25.47 20.28 -3.32
C SER A 98 -25.81 18.83 -2.94
N ASN A 99 -27.08 18.44 -3.10
CA ASN A 99 -27.50 17.05 -2.95
C ASN A 99 -27.38 16.32 -4.29
N PHE A 100 -26.71 15.15 -4.31
CA PHE A 100 -26.50 14.34 -5.53
C PHE A 100 -27.44 13.14 -5.65
N ASN A 101 -28.55 13.14 -4.91
CA ASN A 101 -29.52 12.03 -4.87
C ASN A 101 -28.85 10.68 -4.51
N ASP A 102 -27.84 10.73 -3.65
CA ASP A 102 -27.17 9.57 -3.09
C ASP A 102 -27.09 9.65 -1.55
N LEU A 103 -26.45 8.67 -0.93
CA LEU A 103 -26.30 8.62 0.53
C LEU A 103 -25.18 9.53 1.06
N GLY A 104 -24.47 10.27 0.22
CA GLY A 104 -23.24 10.98 0.59
C GLY A 104 -23.43 11.97 1.72
N LEU A 105 -24.45 12.83 1.63
CA LEU A 105 -24.76 13.83 2.65
C LEU A 105 -25.17 13.19 3.99
N ILE A 106 -26.04 12.18 3.93
CA ILE A 106 -26.54 11.46 5.11
C ILE A 106 -25.39 10.72 5.80
N LEU A 107 -24.54 10.06 5.00
CA LEU A 107 -23.37 9.35 5.49
C LEU A 107 -22.36 10.29 6.14
N ALA A 108 -22.09 11.46 5.53
CA ALA A 108 -21.22 12.47 6.11
C ALA A 108 -21.70 12.91 7.49
N HIS A 109 -23.00 13.22 7.62
CA HIS A 109 -23.58 13.57 8.91
C HIS A 109 -23.45 12.43 9.95
N SER A 110 -23.77 11.19 9.56
CA SER A 110 -23.64 10.02 10.44
C SER A 110 -22.19 9.75 10.88
N ILE A 111 -21.21 10.02 10.02
CA ILE A 111 -19.77 9.94 10.35
C ILE A 111 -19.41 11.05 11.34
N SER A 112 -19.74 12.32 11.05
CA SER A 112 -19.38 13.46 11.90
C SER A 112 -19.93 13.32 13.32
N VAL A 113 -21.19 12.91 13.48
CA VAL A 113 -21.82 12.70 14.79
C VAL A 113 -21.07 11.63 15.60
N ARG A 114 -20.70 10.51 14.96
CA ARG A 114 -20.02 9.40 15.66
C ARG A 114 -18.55 9.70 15.93
N ALA A 115 -17.85 10.36 15.00
CA ALA A 115 -16.48 10.80 15.20
C ALA A 115 -16.37 11.76 16.39
N LEU A 116 -17.30 12.71 16.51
CA LEU A 116 -17.41 13.61 17.66
C LEU A 116 -17.70 12.83 18.95
N ALA A 117 -18.65 11.90 18.93
CA ALA A 117 -18.98 11.08 20.10
C ALA A 117 -17.82 10.19 20.56
N ALA A 118 -16.97 9.75 19.63
CA ALA A 118 -15.77 8.95 19.88
C ALA A 118 -14.53 9.80 20.23
N ASN A 119 -14.65 11.14 20.23
CA ASN A 119 -13.56 12.09 20.46
C ASN A 119 -12.34 11.85 19.57
N LEU A 120 -12.58 11.54 18.29
CA LEU A 120 -11.51 11.35 17.31
C LEU A 120 -10.87 12.70 16.94
N PRO A 121 -9.54 12.79 16.80
CA PRO A 121 -8.85 14.02 16.41
C PRO A 121 -9.05 14.31 14.92
N ILE A 122 -10.23 14.79 14.53
CA ILE A 122 -10.53 15.06 13.13
C ILE A 122 -9.87 16.37 12.67
N GLY A 123 -8.97 16.25 11.70
CA GLY A 123 -8.32 17.35 10.99
C GLY A 123 -9.03 17.74 9.69
N LYS A 124 -8.70 18.93 9.18
CA LYS A 124 -9.16 19.40 7.87
C LYS A 124 -7.97 19.46 6.90
N PRO A 125 -7.88 18.56 5.90
CA PRO A 125 -6.77 18.57 4.96
C PRO A 125 -6.94 19.68 3.92
N ASP A 126 -5.82 20.25 3.47
CA ASP A 126 -5.79 21.22 2.37
C ASP A 126 -6.19 20.59 1.04
N GLN A 127 -5.66 19.38 0.77
CA GLN A 127 -5.96 18.61 -0.42
C GLN A 127 -7.07 17.60 -0.09
N ARG A 128 -8.31 17.91 -0.46
CA ARG A 128 -9.54 17.18 -0.05
C ARG A 128 -9.92 16.01 -0.97
N ILE A 129 -10.95 16.14 -1.82
CA ILE A 129 -11.29 15.15 -2.86
C ILE A 129 -10.12 14.81 -3.80
N ARG A 130 -9.10 15.69 -3.85
CA ARG A 130 -7.88 15.52 -4.63
C ARG A 130 -6.75 14.79 -3.89
N ALA A 131 -6.88 14.48 -2.60
CA ALA A 131 -5.85 13.76 -1.82
C ALA A 131 -5.40 12.48 -2.52
N THR A 132 -6.35 11.71 -3.06
CA THR A 132 -6.08 10.43 -3.73
C THR A 132 -5.31 10.60 -5.04
N VAL A 133 -5.43 11.75 -5.70
CA VAL A 133 -4.78 12.06 -6.99
C VAL A 133 -3.44 12.77 -6.79
N ILE A 134 -3.36 13.66 -5.79
CA ILE A 134 -2.13 14.36 -5.40
C ILE A 134 -1.16 13.39 -4.73
N GLY A 135 -1.69 12.41 -3.98
CA GLY A 135 -0.97 11.22 -3.52
C GLY A 135 0.00 10.72 -4.58
N ALA A 136 -0.46 10.48 -5.80
CA ALA A 136 0.40 9.99 -6.90
C ALA A 136 1.37 11.02 -7.54
N GLY A 137 1.63 12.17 -6.91
CA GLY A 137 2.09 13.37 -7.61
C GLY A 137 3.58 13.67 -7.63
N ASN A 138 4.44 13.00 -6.85
CA ASN A 138 5.87 13.33 -6.84
C ASN A 138 6.71 12.31 -7.60
N PHE A 139 7.44 12.80 -8.59
CA PHE A 139 8.35 12.03 -9.42
C PHE A 139 9.74 12.62 -9.29
N SER A 140 10.69 11.87 -8.72
CA SER A 140 12.10 12.26 -8.75
C SER A 140 12.85 11.39 -9.74
N LEU A 141 13.62 12.02 -10.63
CA LEU A 141 14.59 11.31 -11.47
C LEU A 141 15.89 11.21 -10.68
N GLN A 142 16.32 9.98 -10.44
CA GLN A 142 17.61 9.64 -9.84
C GLN A 142 18.43 8.82 -10.85
N VAL A 143 19.71 8.70 -10.57
CA VAL A 143 20.64 7.85 -11.31
C VAL A 143 21.28 6.93 -10.30
N SER A 144 21.35 5.63 -10.59
CA SER A 144 22.02 4.67 -9.70
C SER A 144 23.51 5.01 -9.54
N GLY A 145 24.14 4.42 -8.53
CA GLY A 145 25.58 4.38 -8.43
C GLY A 145 26.26 3.77 -9.67
N SER A 146 27.57 3.94 -9.76
CA SER A 146 28.40 3.38 -10.83
C SER A 146 28.81 1.92 -10.61
N THR A 147 28.48 1.39 -9.44
CA THR A 147 28.91 0.10 -8.89
C THR A 147 27.70 -0.79 -8.67
N THR A 148 26.82 -0.91 -9.66
CA THR A 148 25.68 -1.84 -9.60
C THR A 148 26.08 -3.25 -10.07
N PHE A 149 25.19 -4.22 -9.90
CA PHE A 149 25.25 -5.52 -10.56
C PHE A 149 23.97 -5.75 -11.36
N LEU A 150 24.10 -5.83 -12.68
CA LEU A 150 22.99 -6.06 -13.61
C LEU A 150 23.26 -7.32 -14.41
N SER A 151 22.33 -8.26 -14.35
CA SER A 151 22.39 -9.44 -15.21
C SER A 151 21.88 -9.08 -16.61
N SER A 152 22.49 -9.66 -17.65
CA SER A 152 22.23 -9.27 -19.05
C SER A 152 20.88 -9.73 -19.60
N GLY A 153 20.21 -10.68 -18.94
CA GLY A 153 18.91 -11.21 -19.34
C GLY A 153 17.71 -10.41 -18.83
N LEU A 154 17.91 -9.24 -18.22
CA LEU A 154 16.84 -8.39 -17.73
C LEU A 154 16.15 -7.62 -18.87
N ASP A 155 14.81 -7.62 -18.85
CA ASP A 155 13.97 -6.95 -19.86
C ASP A 155 13.69 -5.49 -19.46
N TYR A 156 14.53 -4.57 -19.93
CA TYR A 156 14.38 -3.13 -19.69
C TYR A 156 13.52 -2.44 -20.76
N PRO A 157 12.80 -1.34 -20.44
CA PRO A 157 12.71 -0.72 -19.12
C PRO A 157 11.77 -1.49 -18.19
N ILE A 158 12.17 -1.63 -16.93
CA ILE A 158 11.35 -2.26 -15.90
C ILE A 158 10.48 -1.18 -15.28
N ARG A 159 9.15 -1.30 -15.39
CA ARG A 159 8.22 -0.24 -14.96
C ARG A 159 7.34 -0.70 -13.82
N ASN A 160 6.95 0.28 -13.00
CA ASN A 160 5.95 0.18 -11.97
C ASN A 160 6.25 -0.93 -10.95
N LEU A 161 7.51 -1.02 -10.51
CA LEU A 161 7.90 -1.93 -9.44
C LEU A 161 7.49 -1.31 -8.10
N PRO A 162 6.63 -1.96 -7.30
CA PRO A 162 6.41 -1.56 -5.92
C PRO A 162 7.71 -1.78 -5.13
N VAL A 163 8.04 -0.78 -4.30
CA VAL A 163 9.17 -0.84 -3.37
C VAL A 163 8.70 -1.46 -2.06
N VAL A 164 9.36 -2.56 -1.68
CA VAL A 164 9.15 -3.24 -0.40
C VAL A 164 10.40 -3.00 0.45
N VAL A 165 10.23 -2.57 1.70
CA VAL A 165 11.36 -2.28 2.60
C VAL A 165 11.39 -3.29 3.76
N PRO A 166 12.22 -4.34 3.68
CA PRO A 166 12.46 -5.23 4.80
C PRO A 166 13.04 -4.49 6.01
N HIS A 167 12.41 -4.64 7.17
CA HIS A 167 12.90 -4.05 8.42
C HIS A 167 14.05 -4.89 9.00
N THR A 168 15.26 -4.69 8.47
CA THR A 168 16.46 -5.40 8.90
C THR A 168 17.20 -4.64 10.02
N PRO A 169 17.83 -5.33 10.99
CA PRO A 169 18.70 -4.67 11.97
C PRO A 169 19.88 -3.96 11.29
N LYS A 170 20.25 -2.77 11.78
CA LYS A 170 21.33 -1.94 11.22
C LYS A 170 22.75 -2.56 11.30
N ARG A 171 22.92 -3.70 12.00
CA ARG A 171 24.24 -4.34 12.21
C ARG A 171 24.10 -5.87 12.31
N LYS A 172 24.95 -6.58 11.56
CA LYS A 172 25.20 -8.04 11.59
C LYS A 172 23.92 -8.87 11.81
N ALA A 173 23.16 -9.06 10.73
CA ALA A 173 22.03 -9.97 10.70
C ALA A 173 22.47 -11.34 10.14
N SER A 174 22.00 -12.43 10.75
CA SER A 174 22.14 -13.76 10.17
C SER A 174 21.17 -13.94 9.01
N ALA A 175 21.40 -14.95 8.17
CA ALA A 175 20.50 -15.29 7.08
C ALA A 175 19.03 -15.42 7.52
N GLU A 176 18.77 -16.05 8.68
CA GLU A 176 17.40 -16.26 9.19
C GLU A 176 16.70 -14.95 9.56
N ILE A 177 17.45 -13.95 10.06
CA ILE A 177 16.91 -12.63 10.39
C ILE A 177 16.52 -11.88 9.12
N ILE A 178 17.38 -11.93 8.10
CA ILE A 178 17.11 -11.31 6.80
C ILE A 178 15.92 -11.99 6.13
N GLU A 179 15.86 -13.32 6.16
CA GLU A 179 14.76 -14.10 5.62
C GLU A 179 13.43 -13.67 6.23
N LYS A 180 13.37 -13.66 7.57
CA LYS A 180 12.17 -13.26 8.30
C LYS A 180 11.75 -11.83 7.98
N ALA A 181 12.69 -10.88 7.95
CA ALA A 181 12.40 -9.49 7.66
C ALA A 181 11.78 -9.29 6.27
N ILE A 182 12.26 -10.04 5.27
CA ILE A 182 11.69 -10.03 3.92
C ILE A 182 10.30 -10.65 3.92
N VAL A 183 10.12 -11.84 4.50
CA VAL A 183 8.82 -12.52 4.58
C VAL A 183 7.77 -11.66 5.27
N ASP A 184 8.14 -10.99 6.37
CA ASP A 184 7.24 -10.08 7.09
C ASP A 184 6.90 -8.85 6.23
N ALA A 185 7.87 -8.28 5.50
CA ALA A 185 7.60 -7.16 4.59
C ALA A 185 6.69 -7.53 3.42
N LEU A 186 6.85 -8.72 2.82
CA LEU A 186 5.95 -9.22 1.77
C LEU A 186 4.52 -9.37 2.27
N LYS A 187 4.34 -9.89 3.49
CA LYS A 187 3.02 -9.99 4.12
C LYS A 187 2.41 -8.61 4.39
N ARG A 188 3.20 -7.66 4.89
CA ARG A 188 2.74 -6.28 5.13
C ARG A 188 2.26 -5.60 3.84
N PHE A 189 2.90 -5.92 2.71
CA PHE A 189 2.55 -5.39 1.39
C PHE A 189 1.51 -6.21 0.62
N ASP A 190 1.01 -7.30 1.20
CA ASP A 190 0.08 -8.24 0.56
C ASP A 190 0.59 -8.75 -0.81
N LEU A 191 1.91 -8.99 -0.92
CA LEU A 191 2.54 -9.48 -2.14
C LEU A 191 2.73 -11.00 -2.11
N GLN A 192 2.37 -11.64 -3.21
CA GLN A 192 2.57 -13.07 -3.43
C GLN A 192 3.96 -13.33 -4.04
N GLU A 193 4.86 -13.82 -3.19
CA GLU A 193 6.20 -14.28 -3.57
C GLU A 193 6.15 -15.25 -4.78
N GLY A 194 7.02 -15.04 -5.76
CA GLY A 194 7.06 -15.82 -7.01
C GLY A 194 6.00 -15.47 -8.05
N LYS A 195 5.02 -14.60 -7.75
CA LYS A 195 3.99 -14.14 -8.70
C LYS A 195 4.06 -12.65 -8.98
N ASP A 196 4.05 -11.84 -7.94
CA ASP A 196 4.07 -10.39 -8.07
C ASP A 196 5.47 -9.88 -8.43
N LYS A 197 5.56 -8.70 -9.04
CA LYS A 197 6.83 -8.02 -9.30
C LYS A 197 7.06 -7.01 -8.19
N MET A 198 8.31 -6.88 -7.74
CA MET A 198 8.69 -5.97 -6.66
C MET A 198 10.20 -5.70 -6.73
N ILE A 199 10.64 -4.67 -6.01
CA ILE A 199 12.04 -4.47 -5.67
C ILE A 199 12.19 -4.40 -4.14
N LEU A 200 13.18 -5.12 -3.60
CA LEU A 200 13.52 -5.03 -2.19
C LEU A 200 14.46 -3.84 -1.99
N SER A 201 14.06 -2.84 -1.22
CA SER A 201 14.92 -1.71 -0.86
C SER A 201 15.45 -1.90 0.56
N PHE A 202 16.76 -1.85 0.68
CA PHE A 202 17.49 -2.07 1.93
C PHE A 202 18.17 -0.77 2.38
N ILE A 203 17.93 -0.40 3.63
CA ILE A 203 18.43 0.84 4.24
C ILE A 203 19.45 0.50 5.32
N ASP A 204 20.72 0.86 5.13
CA ASP A 204 21.84 0.54 6.04
C ASP A 204 21.91 -0.95 6.47
N ALA A 205 21.50 -1.85 5.57
CA ALA A 205 21.28 -3.26 5.93
C ALA A 205 22.54 -4.13 5.89
N VAL A 206 23.56 -3.74 5.10
CA VAL A 206 24.70 -4.59 4.78
C VAL A 206 26.02 -3.86 5.09
N ARG A 207 26.93 -4.56 5.78
CA ARG A 207 28.31 -4.09 5.99
C ARG A 207 29.22 -4.73 4.94
N PRO A 208 30.24 -4.01 4.42
CA PRO A 208 31.12 -4.50 3.36
C PRO A 208 32.16 -5.49 3.93
N SER A 209 31.71 -6.66 4.36
CA SER A 209 32.56 -7.79 4.66
C SER A 209 31.96 -9.06 4.05
N TYR A 210 32.83 -9.97 3.63
CA TYR A 210 32.42 -11.19 2.94
C TYR A 210 31.42 -12.03 3.75
N GLU A 211 31.65 -12.19 5.06
CA GLU A 211 30.72 -12.91 5.97
C GLU A 211 29.32 -12.29 5.95
N ASN A 212 29.23 -10.96 6.09
CA ASN A 212 27.94 -10.26 6.12
C ASN A 212 27.22 -10.32 4.77
N LEU A 213 27.96 -10.14 3.68
CA LEU A 213 27.42 -10.21 2.31
C LEU A 213 26.91 -11.63 1.99
N MET A 214 27.60 -12.66 2.47
CA MET A 214 27.19 -14.05 2.32
C MET A 214 25.91 -14.35 3.11
N GLU A 215 25.87 -13.99 4.40
CA GLU A 215 24.68 -14.18 5.24
C GLU A 215 23.47 -13.43 4.69
N PHE A 216 23.66 -12.19 4.25
CA PHE A 216 22.63 -11.41 3.58
C PHE A 216 22.11 -12.10 2.32
N SER A 217 23.01 -12.52 1.43
CA SER A 217 22.65 -13.17 0.16
C SER A 217 21.87 -14.47 0.39
N LYS A 218 22.28 -15.28 1.37
CA LYS A 218 21.56 -16.50 1.76
C LYS A 218 20.16 -16.19 2.29
N GLY A 219 20.03 -15.18 3.15
CA GLY A 219 18.74 -14.78 3.70
C GLY A 219 17.76 -14.28 2.63
N VAL A 220 18.24 -13.50 1.65
CA VAL A 220 17.41 -13.05 0.52
C VAL A 220 16.93 -14.23 -0.31
N VAL A 221 17.82 -15.17 -0.65
CA VAL A 221 17.48 -16.35 -1.45
C VAL A 221 16.51 -17.27 -0.69
N ALA A 222 16.72 -17.46 0.61
CA ALA A 222 15.84 -18.25 1.46
C ALA A 222 14.42 -17.66 1.55
N ALA A 223 14.29 -16.32 1.53
CA ALA A 223 13.00 -15.64 1.55
C ALA A 223 12.20 -15.73 0.24
N LEU A 224 12.86 -16.08 -0.87
CA LEU A 224 12.29 -16.01 -2.22
C LEU A 224 12.27 -17.38 -2.94
N PRO A 225 11.79 -18.46 -2.31
CA PRO A 225 11.91 -19.81 -2.86
C PRO A 225 11.13 -19.99 -4.17
N ASN A 226 9.94 -19.41 -4.33
CA ASN A 226 9.17 -19.57 -5.58
C ASN A 226 9.73 -18.69 -6.70
N THR A 227 10.30 -17.52 -6.38
CA THR A 227 11.01 -16.65 -7.33
C THR A 227 12.22 -17.38 -7.89
N VAL A 228 12.99 -18.04 -7.00
CA VAL A 228 14.12 -18.89 -7.38
C VAL A 228 13.66 -20.05 -8.26
N ALA A 229 12.69 -20.85 -7.78
CA ALA A 229 12.19 -22.03 -8.50
C ALA A 229 11.59 -21.70 -9.88
N ASN A 230 10.93 -20.55 -10.02
CA ASN A 230 10.32 -20.10 -11.28
C ASN A 230 11.30 -19.29 -12.16
N ASN A 231 12.59 -19.27 -11.83
CA ASN A 231 13.64 -18.53 -12.54
C ASN A 231 13.30 -17.05 -12.80
N ARG A 232 12.63 -16.41 -11.85
CA ARG A 232 12.26 -14.99 -11.92
C ARG A 232 13.40 -14.09 -11.42
N PRO A 233 13.52 -12.86 -11.93
CA PRO A 233 14.58 -11.96 -11.51
C PRO A 233 14.46 -11.58 -10.02
N ILE A 234 15.60 -11.51 -9.33
CA ILE A 234 15.70 -10.96 -7.98
C ILE A 234 16.15 -9.51 -8.11
N MET A 235 15.34 -8.57 -7.60
CA MET A 235 15.58 -7.13 -7.72
C MET A 235 15.79 -6.52 -6.35
N MET A 236 16.92 -5.83 -6.19
CA MET A 236 17.34 -5.19 -4.94
C MET A 236 17.84 -3.77 -5.21
N CYS A 237 17.58 -2.89 -4.25
CA CYS A 237 18.04 -1.52 -4.22
C CYS A 237 18.67 -1.21 -2.86
N PHE A 238 19.80 -0.51 -2.86
CA PHE A 238 20.54 -0.13 -1.65
C PHE A 238 20.70 1.39 -1.57
N ASP A 239 20.63 1.93 -0.36
CA ASP A 239 20.92 3.33 -0.07
C ASP A 239 22.44 3.64 -0.02
N THR A 240 23.27 2.61 0.01
CA THR A 240 24.74 2.66 0.13
C THR A 240 25.41 1.97 -1.04
N ASP A 241 26.63 2.38 -1.38
CA ASP A 241 27.50 1.77 -2.41
C ASP A 241 27.89 0.33 -2.04
N ILE A 242 27.04 -0.64 -2.43
CA ILE A 242 27.21 -2.07 -2.12
C ILE A 242 26.57 -3.00 -3.15
N GLY A 243 25.86 -2.46 -4.14
CA GLY A 243 25.05 -3.20 -5.10
C GLY A 243 25.86 -4.24 -5.87
N ASN A 244 27.06 -3.85 -6.34
CA ASN A 244 27.99 -4.75 -7.04
C ASN A 244 28.46 -5.91 -6.14
N SER A 245 28.81 -5.60 -4.89
CA SER A 245 29.34 -6.58 -3.93
C SER A 245 28.29 -7.63 -3.57
N VAL A 246 27.06 -7.20 -3.30
CA VAL A 246 25.93 -8.10 -3.00
C VAL A 246 25.61 -8.96 -4.22
N GLY A 247 25.46 -8.37 -5.40
CA GLY A 247 25.11 -9.11 -6.61
C GLY A 247 26.14 -10.20 -6.97
N ASN A 248 27.44 -9.86 -6.88
CA ASN A 248 28.52 -10.81 -7.12
C ASN A 248 28.55 -11.95 -6.10
N ILE A 249 28.41 -11.66 -4.81
CA ILE A 249 28.43 -12.69 -3.77
C ILE A 249 27.18 -13.57 -3.87
N MET A 250 26.01 -12.98 -4.12
CA MET A 250 24.78 -13.74 -4.34
C MET A 250 24.95 -14.71 -5.52
N ARG A 251 25.46 -14.24 -6.67
CA ARG A 251 25.71 -15.09 -7.84
C ARG A 251 26.69 -16.22 -7.54
N ARG A 252 27.78 -15.92 -6.82
CA ARG A 252 28.87 -16.87 -6.57
C ARG A 252 28.54 -17.92 -5.50
N GLU A 253 27.84 -17.51 -4.44
CA GLU A 253 27.74 -18.30 -3.20
C GLU A 253 26.37 -18.98 -3.01
N THR A 254 25.33 -18.61 -3.76
CA THR A 254 23.96 -19.15 -3.55
C THR A 254 23.49 -20.14 -4.62
N CYS A 255 24.33 -20.41 -5.63
CA CYS A 255 24.04 -21.31 -6.76
C CYS A 255 22.79 -20.97 -7.60
N ILE A 256 22.15 -19.81 -7.38
CA ILE A 256 20.99 -19.40 -8.17
C ILE A 256 21.39 -19.04 -9.60
N THR A 257 20.51 -19.40 -10.55
CA THR A 257 20.66 -19.04 -11.97
C THR A 257 19.80 -17.85 -12.36
N ASN A 258 18.93 -17.38 -11.47
CA ASN A 258 18.04 -16.24 -11.67
C ASN A 258 18.81 -15.01 -12.12
N GLU A 259 18.22 -14.18 -12.97
CA GLU A 259 18.74 -12.84 -13.24
C GLU A 259 18.71 -12.00 -11.95
N ILE A 260 19.75 -11.21 -11.71
CA ILE A 260 19.89 -10.34 -10.53
C ILE A 260 19.99 -8.91 -11.02
N LEU A 261 19.15 -8.05 -10.46
CA LEU A 261 19.24 -6.60 -10.53
C LEU A 261 19.60 -6.09 -9.13
N SER A 262 20.77 -5.50 -8.94
CA SER A 262 21.24 -4.98 -7.66
C SER A 262 21.80 -3.60 -7.87
N ILE A 263 20.97 -2.58 -7.62
CA ILE A 263 21.31 -1.17 -7.79
C ILE A 263 21.57 -0.52 -6.44
N ASP A 264 22.36 0.54 -6.40
CA ASP A 264 22.75 1.23 -5.17
C ASP A 264 22.72 2.75 -5.32
N GLU A 265 23.01 3.43 -4.20
CA GLU A 265 22.97 4.89 -4.03
C GLU A 265 21.61 5.52 -4.37
N ILE A 266 20.53 4.75 -4.21
CA ILE A 266 19.16 5.23 -4.42
C ILE A 266 18.40 5.10 -3.11
N SER A 267 17.87 6.22 -2.64
CA SER A 267 17.03 6.26 -1.44
C SER A 267 15.58 6.07 -1.85
N LEU A 268 14.98 4.96 -1.43
CA LEU A 268 13.57 4.64 -1.62
C LEU A 268 12.88 4.51 -0.28
N LYS A 269 11.61 4.89 -0.24
CA LYS A 269 10.72 4.72 0.90
C LYS A 269 9.77 3.58 0.65
N GLU A 270 9.28 3.02 1.74
CA GLU A 270 8.23 2.03 1.69
C GLU A 270 6.95 2.62 1.06
N GLY A 271 6.38 1.92 0.07
CA GLY A 271 5.21 2.40 -0.67
C GLY A 271 5.53 3.24 -1.90
N ASP A 272 6.80 3.54 -2.16
CA ASP A 272 7.23 4.09 -3.45
C ASP A 272 7.00 3.08 -4.58
N PHE A 273 6.89 3.59 -5.80
CA PHE A 273 7.02 2.82 -7.03
C PHE A 273 8.21 3.32 -7.82
N ILE A 274 8.92 2.42 -8.50
CA ILE A 274 10.03 2.82 -9.36
C ILE A 274 9.87 2.33 -10.79
N ASP A 275 10.35 3.14 -11.72
CA ASP A 275 10.71 2.72 -13.07
C ASP A 275 12.23 2.73 -13.22
N ILE A 276 12.78 1.72 -13.88
CA ILE A 276 14.21 1.55 -14.14
C ILE A 276 14.39 1.49 -15.66
N GLY A 277 15.09 2.47 -16.21
CA GLY A 277 15.42 2.48 -17.64
C GLY A 277 16.52 1.48 -17.99
N ALA A 278 16.80 1.37 -19.29
CA ALA A 278 17.92 0.55 -19.76
C ALA A 278 19.26 1.12 -19.25
N PRO A 279 20.28 0.28 -19.04
CA PRO A 279 21.63 0.73 -18.70
C PRO A 279 22.16 1.71 -19.75
N ILE A 280 22.88 2.74 -19.30
CA ILE A 280 23.36 3.83 -20.17
C ILE A 280 24.89 3.98 -20.18
N ILE A 281 25.55 3.80 -19.04
CA ILE A 281 27.00 3.98 -18.88
C ILE A 281 27.60 2.62 -18.57
N GLU A 282 28.48 2.15 -19.45
CA GLU A 282 29.23 0.89 -19.34
C GLU A 282 28.36 -0.35 -19.03
N ASP A 283 27.06 -0.28 -19.35
CA ASP A 283 26.05 -1.28 -18.98
C ASP A 283 25.87 -1.50 -17.46
N VAL A 284 26.30 -0.55 -16.61
CA VAL A 284 26.22 -0.64 -15.15
C VAL A 284 25.33 0.45 -14.53
N VAL A 285 25.23 1.63 -15.13
CA VAL A 285 24.40 2.73 -14.57
C VAL A 285 23.01 2.73 -15.18
N VAL A 286 21.97 2.81 -14.34
CA VAL A 286 20.57 2.89 -14.79
C VAL A 286 19.89 4.18 -14.34
N PRO A 287 19.07 4.82 -15.20
CA PRO A 287 18.20 5.90 -14.78
C PRO A 287 16.99 5.33 -14.01
N VAL A 288 16.66 5.95 -12.89
CA VAL A 288 15.56 5.51 -12.01
C VAL A 288 14.58 6.65 -11.78
N VAL A 289 13.29 6.40 -12.03
CA VAL A 289 12.22 7.34 -11.70
C VAL A 289 11.52 6.81 -10.46
N VAL A 290 11.61 7.55 -9.36
CA VAL A 290 10.90 7.25 -8.11
C VAL A 290 9.59 7.99 -8.11
N LYS A 291 8.50 7.25 -7.94
CA LYS A 291 7.12 7.71 -7.86
C LYS A 291 6.68 7.55 -6.42
N THR A 292 6.68 8.65 -5.68
CA THR A 292 6.31 8.63 -4.27
C THR A 292 4.86 9.03 -4.13
N LEU A 293 4.15 8.28 -3.28
CA LEU A 293 2.83 8.70 -2.84
C LEU A 293 2.99 9.84 -1.81
N VAL A 294 2.84 11.10 -2.23
CA VAL A 294 2.93 12.28 -1.36
C VAL A 294 1.56 12.62 -0.80
N PHE A 295 1.40 12.38 0.49
CA PHE A 295 0.34 12.96 1.28
C PHE A 295 0.94 14.15 2.01
N ASP A 296 0.86 15.34 1.41
CA ASP A 296 1.32 16.57 2.08
C ASP A 296 0.40 16.86 3.28
N SER A 297 1.02 17.02 4.44
CA SER A 297 0.44 17.64 5.64
C SER A 297 1.06 19.03 5.76
N GLU A 298 0.55 20.00 5.01
CA GLU A 298 0.66 21.41 5.41
C GLU A 298 -0.64 21.82 6.11
#